data_AF-A0A6P0Z5F0-F1
#
_entry.id   AF-A0A6P0Z5F0-F1
#
_cell.length_a   1.000
_cell.length_b   1.000
_cell.length_c   1.000
_cell.angle_alpha   90.00
_cell.angle_beta   90.00
_cell.angle_gamma   90.00
#
_symmetry.space_group_name_H-M   'P 1'
#
loop_
_entity.id
_entity.type
_entity.pdbx_description
1 polymer ?
#
loop_
_entity_poly.entity_id
_entity_poly.type
_entity_poly.pdbx_seq_one_letter_code
_entity_poly.pdbx_strand_id
1 'polypeptide(L)'
;VLLCDRLPNDVTFIPNAFNSTPAPDLSGLPGSDRGIVLSLGSSDVSLTNAEDGDSGQFFPAGVDPTTKYPHINCGGSNTNGAVVVEVGNLPHAISPGVPHDSYGFIRFRSRVN
;
A
#
# COMPACT_ATOMS: atom_id res chain seq x y z
N VAL A 1 9.80 -2.91 -6.61
CA VAL A 1 9.57 -4.02 -5.63
C VAL A 1 8.10 -3.98 -5.21
N LEU A 2 7.43 -5.14 -5.11
CA LEU A 2 6.04 -5.23 -4.67
C LEU A 2 5.97 -5.79 -3.26
N LEU A 3 5.17 -5.16 -2.41
CA LEU A 3 4.82 -5.65 -1.08
C LEU A 3 3.33 -5.95 -1.05
N CYS A 4 2.96 -7.07 -0.43
CA CYS A 4 1.59 -7.48 -0.23
C CYS A 4 1.35 -7.77 1.25
N ASP A 5 0.32 -7.17 1.81
CA ASP A 5 -0.14 -7.45 3.16
C ASP A 5 -1.62 -7.83 3.14
N ARG A 6 -1.98 -8.85 3.90
CA ARG A 6 -3.38 -9.27 4.02
C ARG A 6 -4.00 -8.71 5.27
N LEU A 7 -5.27 -8.35 5.13
CA LEU A 7 -6.06 -8.04 6.29
C LEU A 7 -6.28 -9.33 7.11
N PRO A 8 -6.00 -9.31 8.42
CA PRO A 8 -6.37 -10.39 9.31
C PRO A 8 -7.87 -10.68 9.29
N ASN A 9 -8.25 -11.77 9.96
CA ASN A 9 -9.65 -12.04 10.25
C ASN A 9 -10.23 -10.93 11.15
N ASP A 10 -11.56 -10.76 11.06
CA ASP A 10 -12.34 -9.84 11.91
C ASP A 10 -11.95 -8.36 11.84
N VAL A 11 -11.31 -7.95 10.74
CA VAL A 11 -11.07 -6.53 10.44
C VAL A 11 -11.58 -6.15 9.05
N THR A 12 -11.97 -4.88 8.91
CA THR A 12 -12.42 -4.28 7.65
C THR A 12 -11.57 -3.07 7.29
N PHE A 13 -11.09 -3.00 6.04
CA PHE A 13 -10.31 -1.86 5.52
C PHE A 13 -11.08 -0.53 5.61
N ILE A 14 -10.39 0.57 5.94
CA ILE A 14 -10.96 1.92 5.95
C ILE A 14 -10.44 2.69 4.73
N PRO A 15 -11.24 2.80 3.64
CA PRO A 15 -10.76 3.29 2.35
C PRO A 15 -10.42 4.78 2.33
N ASN A 16 -10.96 5.57 3.26
CA ASN A 16 -10.79 7.02 3.30
C ASN A 16 -9.91 7.51 4.46
N ALA A 17 -9.12 6.60 5.05
CA ALA A 17 -8.34 6.84 6.25
C ALA A 17 -7.36 8.02 6.16
N PHE A 18 -6.93 8.37 4.94
CA PHE A 18 -5.91 9.37 4.65
C PHE A 18 -6.37 10.41 3.60
N ASN A 19 -7.67 10.68 3.53
CA ASN A 19 -8.21 11.72 2.64
C ASN A 19 -7.75 13.15 2.99
N SER A 20 -7.23 13.38 4.19
CA SER A 20 -6.79 14.70 4.66
C SER A 20 -5.27 14.87 4.72
N THR A 21 -4.52 13.82 5.03
CA THR A 21 -3.06 13.85 5.18
C THR A 21 -2.47 12.44 5.09
N PRO A 22 -1.29 12.24 4.47
CA PRO A 22 -0.45 13.21 3.77
C PRO A 22 -1.04 13.66 2.42
N ALA A 23 -0.30 14.48 1.66
CA ALA A 23 -0.72 14.92 0.32
C ALA A 23 -1.00 13.70 -0.59
N PRO A 24 -1.97 13.79 -1.52
CA PRO A 24 -2.21 12.73 -2.48
C PRO A 24 -1.03 12.55 -3.42
N ASP A 25 -0.77 11.31 -3.83
CA ASP A 25 0.07 11.06 -5.00
C ASP A 25 -0.59 11.66 -6.26
N LEU A 26 0.22 12.29 -7.11
CA LEU A 26 -0.27 12.99 -8.31
C LEU A 26 -0.66 12.03 -9.44
N SER A 27 -0.24 10.77 -9.38
CA SER A 27 -0.58 9.72 -10.35
C SER A 27 -1.86 8.98 -10.00
N GLY A 28 -2.39 9.18 -8.79
CA GLY A 28 -3.64 8.58 -8.34
C GLY A 28 -4.87 9.23 -8.97
N LEU A 29 -5.99 8.49 -9.01
CA LEU A 29 -7.25 8.97 -9.58
C LEU A 29 -7.79 10.19 -8.79
N PRO A 30 -7.97 11.37 -9.43
CA PRO A 30 -8.44 12.56 -8.73
C PRO A 30 -9.82 12.38 -8.08
N GLY A 31 -9.94 12.78 -6.82
CA GLY A 31 -11.19 12.71 -6.04
C GLY A 31 -11.48 11.34 -5.42
N SER A 32 -10.65 10.33 -5.68
CA SER A 32 -10.77 9.02 -5.03
C SER A 32 -10.38 9.04 -3.55
N ASP A 33 -11.01 8.14 -2.81
CA ASP A 33 -10.64 7.82 -1.43
C ASP A 33 -9.23 7.23 -1.37
N ARG A 34 -8.49 7.63 -0.33
CA ARG A 34 -7.11 7.21 -0.07
C ARG A 34 -7.02 6.54 1.29
N GLY A 35 -6.76 5.23 1.26
CA GLY A 35 -6.72 4.37 2.43
C GLY A 35 -5.32 3.89 2.78
N ILE A 36 -4.34 4.19 1.92
CA ILE A 36 -2.96 3.73 2.03
C ILE A 36 -2.03 4.94 2.08
N VAL A 37 -0.98 4.86 2.89
CA VAL A 37 0.15 5.78 2.89
C VAL A 37 1.41 5.01 2.56
N LEU A 38 2.19 5.57 1.66
CA LEU A 38 3.56 5.15 1.38
C LEU A 38 4.51 6.25 1.84
N SER A 39 5.43 5.87 2.71
CA SER A 39 6.55 6.69 3.14
C SER A 39 7.83 6.07 2.63
N LEU A 40 8.64 6.84 1.89
CA LEU A 40 9.97 6.46 1.43
C LEU A 40 10.94 7.60 1.72
N GLY A 41 11.97 7.34 2.52
CA GLY A 41 12.86 8.38 3.03
C GLY A 41 12.06 9.48 3.73
N SER A 42 12.19 10.73 3.25
CA SER A 42 11.47 11.89 3.79
C SER A 42 10.16 12.22 3.05
N SER A 43 9.70 11.37 2.13
CA SER A 43 8.51 11.61 1.32
C SER A 43 7.36 10.72 1.77
N ASP A 44 6.26 11.35 2.17
CA ASP A 44 5.02 10.68 2.55
C ASP A 44 3.91 11.09 1.56
N VAL A 45 3.27 10.10 0.94
CA VAL A 45 2.12 10.30 0.04
C VAL A 45 0.97 9.39 0.40
N SER A 46 -0.25 9.86 0.16
CA SER A 46 -1.46 9.05 0.28
C SER A 46 -1.83 8.50 -1.09
N LEU A 47 -2.07 7.20 -1.14
CA LEU A 47 -2.36 6.43 -2.34
C LEU A 47 -3.84 6.07 -2.36
N THR A 48 -4.43 5.97 -3.54
CA THR A 48 -5.79 5.48 -3.69
C THR A 48 -5.84 3.98 -3.39
N ASN A 49 -7.07 3.46 -3.35
CA ASN A 49 -7.32 2.04 -3.14
C ASN A 49 -7.48 1.29 -4.48
N ALA A 50 -7.44 2.01 -5.59
CA ALA A 50 -7.89 1.54 -6.89
C ALA A 50 -6.71 1.03 -7.74
N GLU A 51 -7.04 0.33 -8.83
CA GLU A 51 -6.08 0.15 -9.91
C GLU A 51 -6.04 1.43 -10.74
N ASP A 52 -5.08 2.31 -10.43
CA ASP A 52 -4.82 3.53 -11.18
C ASP A 52 -3.31 3.75 -11.41
N GLY A 53 -2.90 5.00 -11.60
CA GLY A 53 -1.52 5.36 -11.89
C GLY A 53 -0.60 5.39 -10.67
N ASP A 54 -1.14 5.37 -9.44
CA ASP A 54 -0.33 5.38 -8.24
C ASP A 54 0.14 3.98 -7.81
N SER A 55 0.93 3.97 -6.75
CA SER A 55 1.64 2.77 -6.30
C SER A 55 0.80 1.83 -5.43
N GLY A 56 -0.43 2.19 -5.07
CA GLY A 56 -1.22 1.51 -4.05
C GLY A 56 -2.50 0.89 -4.60
N GLN A 57 -2.85 -0.30 -4.13
CA GLN A 57 -4.13 -0.91 -4.45
C GLN A 57 -4.65 -1.77 -3.30
N PHE A 58 -5.96 -1.68 -3.06
CA PHE A 58 -6.68 -2.61 -2.21
C PHE A 58 -7.42 -3.64 -3.06
N PHE A 59 -7.21 -4.91 -2.76
CA PHE A 59 -7.92 -6.04 -3.33
C PHE A 59 -8.98 -6.52 -2.33
N PRO A 60 -10.28 -6.44 -2.64
CA PRO A 60 -11.32 -6.90 -1.74
C PRO A 60 -11.28 -8.43 -1.56
N ALA A 61 -11.96 -8.92 -0.52
CA ALA A 61 -12.11 -10.34 -0.25
C ALA A 61 -12.54 -11.14 -1.50
N GLY A 62 -11.87 -12.26 -1.76
CA GLY A 62 -12.11 -13.14 -2.91
C GLY A 62 -11.43 -12.70 -4.21
N VAL A 63 -10.85 -11.51 -4.28
CA VAL A 63 -10.07 -11.05 -5.45
C VAL A 63 -8.60 -11.29 -5.19
N ASP A 64 -7.98 -12.24 -5.92
CA ASP A 64 -6.57 -12.56 -5.72
C ASP A 64 -5.65 -11.49 -6.34
N PRO A 65 -4.69 -10.91 -5.58
CA PRO A 65 -3.68 -10.01 -6.13
C PRO A 65 -2.88 -10.58 -7.30
N THR A 66 -2.76 -11.90 -7.44
CA THR A 66 -2.05 -12.52 -8.58
C THR A 66 -2.74 -12.28 -9.92
N THR A 67 -4.01 -11.87 -9.92
CA THR A 67 -4.74 -11.47 -11.14
C THR A 67 -4.11 -10.28 -11.85
N LYS A 68 -3.49 -9.37 -11.08
CA LYS A 68 -2.77 -8.20 -11.59
C LYS A 68 -1.25 -8.36 -11.50
N TYR A 69 -0.77 -8.98 -10.42
CA TYR A 69 0.66 -9.17 -10.14
C TYR A 69 1.00 -10.66 -10.09
N PRO A 70 1.23 -11.34 -11.23
CA PRO A 70 1.29 -12.82 -11.29
C PRO A 70 2.32 -13.49 -10.39
N HIS A 71 3.37 -12.77 -9.99
CA HIS A 71 4.46 -13.29 -9.16
C HIS A 71 4.43 -12.78 -7.72
N ILE A 72 3.37 -12.08 -7.32
CA ILE A 72 3.25 -11.58 -5.94
C ILE A 72 2.98 -12.73 -4.98
N ASN A 73 3.61 -12.70 -3.81
CA ASN A 73 3.35 -13.65 -2.74
C ASN A 73 2.70 -12.93 -1.55
N CYS A 74 1.42 -13.18 -1.34
CA CYS A 74 0.62 -12.65 -0.23
C CYS A 74 0.38 -13.69 0.88
N GLY A 75 1.05 -14.86 0.83
CA GLY A 75 1.02 -15.87 1.90
C GLY A 75 -0.27 -16.70 2.04
N GLY A 76 -1.00 -17.04 0.95
CA GLY A 76 -2.18 -17.95 1.01
C GLY A 76 -3.35 -17.54 0.09
N SER A 77 -4.60 -17.57 0.56
CA SER A 77 -5.80 -17.01 -0.11
C SER A 77 -6.25 -15.64 0.43
N ASN A 78 -6.76 -14.75 -0.43
CA ASN A 78 -7.28 -13.43 -0.01
C ASN A 78 -8.74 -13.51 0.52
N THR A 79 -8.92 -13.82 1.82
CA THR A 79 -10.26 -14.00 2.42
C THR A 79 -10.89 -12.72 2.95
N ASN A 80 -10.08 -11.74 3.37
CA ASN A 80 -10.55 -10.53 4.08
C ASN A 80 -10.16 -9.22 3.38
N GLY A 81 -9.35 -9.31 2.33
CA GLY A 81 -8.78 -8.18 1.63
C GLY A 81 -7.26 -8.18 1.71
N ALA A 82 -6.62 -7.54 0.75
CA ALA A 82 -5.17 -7.39 0.69
C ALA A 82 -4.81 -5.99 0.20
N VAL A 83 -3.76 -5.42 0.77
CA VAL A 83 -3.13 -4.18 0.31
C VAL A 83 -1.86 -4.57 -0.42
N VAL A 84 -1.74 -4.10 -1.67
CA VAL A 84 -0.51 -4.21 -2.45
C VAL A 84 0.05 -2.82 -2.67
N VAL A 85 1.36 -2.68 -2.47
CA VAL A 85 2.07 -1.44 -2.75
C VAL A 85 3.32 -1.72 -3.57
N GLU A 86 3.49 -1.00 -4.67
CA GLU A 86 4.73 -0.95 -5.44
C GLU A 86 5.67 0.09 -4.84
N VAL A 87 6.66 -0.34 -4.07
CA VAL A 87 7.61 0.57 -3.41
C VAL A 87 8.78 1.00 -4.32
N GLY A 88 8.73 0.64 -5.60
CA GLY A 88 9.79 0.96 -6.55
C GLY A 88 11.16 0.40 -6.16
N ASN A 89 12.22 1.19 -6.36
CA ASN A 89 13.58 0.85 -5.98
C ASN A 89 13.96 1.60 -4.70
N LEU A 90 14.08 0.86 -3.60
CA LEU A 90 14.70 1.38 -2.39
C LEU A 90 16.22 1.30 -2.54
N PRO A 91 16.99 2.36 -2.24
CA PRO A 91 18.43 2.25 -2.25
C PRO A 91 18.90 1.21 -1.22
N HIS A 92 19.97 0.48 -1.58
CA HIS A 92 20.54 -0.55 -0.71
C HIS A 92 21.36 0.11 0.41
N ALA A 93 20.97 -0.15 1.66
CA ALA A 93 21.73 0.28 2.82
C ALA A 93 23.09 -0.44 2.88
N ILE A 94 24.19 0.31 2.83
CA ILE A 94 25.57 -0.22 2.87
C ILE A 94 26.22 -0.06 4.25
N SER A 95 25.68 0.81 5.09
CA SER A 95 26.04 0.97 6.50
C SER A 95 24.87 1.61 7.25
N PRO A 96 24.87 1.62 8.60
CA PRO A 96 23.84 2.33 9.36
C PRO A 96 23.68 3.78 8.86
N GLY A 97 22.47 4.13 8.41
CA GLY A 97 22.14 5.47 7.91
C GLY A 97 22.70 5.83 6.53
N VAL A 98 23.29 4.89 5.77
CA VAL A 98 23.84 5.18 4.44
C VAL A 98 23.29 4.22 3.37
N PRO A 99 22.66 4.74 2.31
CA PRO A 99 22.23 6.13 2.16
C PRO A 99 21.10 6.49 3.13
N HIS A 100 20.92 7.79 3.36
CA HIS A 100 20.05 8.32 4.40
C HIS A 100 18.56 8.04 4.18
N ASP A 101 18.17 7.55 3.00
CA ASP A 101 16.80 7.34 2.53
C ASP A 101 16.48 5.86 2.25
N SER A 102 17.32 4.93 2.75
CA SER A 102 17.07 3.47 2.66
C SER A 102 16.05 2.98 3.70
N TYR A 103 14.94 3.70 3.87
CA TYR A 103 13.89 3.35 4.81
C TYR A 103 12.52 3.80 4.30
N GLY A 104 11.47 3.27 4.91
CA GLY A 104 10.10 3.64 4.61
C GLY A 104 9.11 2.84 5.41
N PHE A 105 7.83 3.12 5.20
CA PHE A 105 6.73 2.30 5.71
C PHE A 105 5.53 2.36 4.78
N ILE A 106 4.71 1.31 4.85
CA ILE A 106 3.35 1.31 4.34
C ILE A 106 2.42 1.40 5.53
N ARG A 107 1.38 2.23 5.45
CA ARG A 107 0.37 2.33 6.50
C ARG A 107 -1.02 2.31 5.89
N PHE A 108 -1.88 1.48 6.45
CA PHE A 108 -3.32 1.48 6.20
C PHE A 108 -4.06 1.38 7.54
N ARG A 109 -5.37 1.65 7.53
CA ARG A 109 -6.22 1.46 8.72
C ARG A 109 -7.29 0.43 8.45
N SER A 110 -7.58 -0.34 9.49
CA SER A 110 -8.70 -1.27 9.51
C SER A 110 -9.48 -1.09 10.80
N ARG A 111 -10.78 -1.36 10.74
CA ARG A 111 -11.68 -1.39 11.90
C ARG A 111 -11.86 -2.83 12.33
N VAL A 112 -11.75 -3.09 13.63
CA VAL A 112 -12.16 -4.37 14.22
C VAL A 112 -13.68 -4.48 14.15
N ASN A 113 -14.17 -5.62 13.68
CA ASN A 113 -15.59 -5.91 13.50
C ASN A 113 -16.31 -6.12 14.83
#